data_AF-A0A1I8HKG0-F1
#
_entry.id   AF-A0A1I8HKG0-F1
#
_cell.length_a   1.000
_cell.length_b   1.000
_cell.length_c   1.000
_cell.angle_alpha   90.00
_cell.angle_beta   90.00
_cell.angle_gamma   90.00
#
_symmetry.space_group_name_H-M   'P 1'
#
loop_
_entity.id
_entity.type
_entity.pdbx_description
1 polymer ?
#
loop_
_entity_poly.entity_id
_entity_poly.type
_entity_poly.pdbx_seq_one_letter_code
_entity_poly.pdbx_strand_id
1 'polypeptide(L)'
;MNYTGAEYAKLQTAVVGTFAASAMILTVGILRLGFFMRYMSDAMLKGFTAAAAVQVVVSQLPLLLGIQPERSNSHFRIVASLINQFKVIKSTNFVTLGISIGSIIILYLVKEFVNPRVKKKIRVPLPIELIMIVISLLVSKFAKFNEQLQVAIVGEVPRGLPSPLVPDFGFLPAMLPAAIPVGLVGGVVTMSLAKMYCLEFQYSYDFNEDFAILGVSSLVSSFFQCFFACGALARNSVVV
;
A
#
# COMPACT_ATOMS: atom_id res chain seq x y z
N MET A 1 20.87 -0.36 14.59
CA MET A 1 19.49 -0.81 14.87
C MET A 1 19.59 -2.25 15.35
N ASN A 2 19.14 -2.57 16.57
CA ASN A 2 19.13 -3.96 17.06
C ASN A 2 17.80 -4.60 16.66
N TYR A 3 17.76 -5.18 15.46
CA TYR A 3 16.63 -5.99 15.05
C TYR A 3 16.65 -7.32 15.81
N THR A 4 15.50 -7.78 16.27
CA THR A 4 15.36 -9.17 16.68
C THR A 4 15.60 -10.08 15.46
N GLY A 5 16.05 -11.32 15.66
CA GLY A 5 16.28 -12.25 14.54
C GLY A 5 15.06 -12.45 13.65
N ALA A 6 13.85 -12.41 14.23
CA ALA A 6 12.60 -12.51 13.48
C ALA A 6 12.25 -11.24 12.70
N GLU A 7 12.54 -10.05 13.23
CA GLU A 7 12.36 -8.78 12.49
C GLU A 7 13.35 -8.66 11.35
N TYR A 8 14.60 -9.07 11.58
CA TYR A 8 15.63 -9.10 10.55
C TYR A 8 15.24 -10.04 9.40
N ALA A 9 14.75 -11.24 9.71
CA ALA A 9 14.27 -12.17 8.70
C ALA A 9 13.10 -11.60 7.87
N LYS A 10 12.12 -10.96 8.54
CA LYS A 10 11.00 -10.28 7.84
C LYS A 10 11.51 -9.16 6.93
N LEU A 11 12.44 -8.35 7.42
CA LEU A 11 13.03 -7.26 6.66
C LEU A 11 13.78 -7.79 5.43
N GLN A 12 14.61 -8.83 5.60
CA GLN A 12 15.34 -9.46 4.51
C GLN A 12 14.40 -10.07 3.46
N THR A 13 13.34 -10.78 3.87
CA THR A 13 12.36 -11.31 2.90
C THR A 13 11.68 -10.20 2.08
N ALA A 14 11.37 -9.06 2.69
CA ALA A 14 10.78 -7.92 2.00
C ALA A 14 11.78 -7.25 1.03
N VAL A 15 13.03 -7.06 1.46
CA VAL A 15 14.10 -6.46 0.65
C VAL A 15 14.46 -7.36 -0.53
N VAL A 16 14.67 -8.64 -0.30
CA VAL A 16 15.01 -9.62 -1.34
C VAL A 16 13.85 -9.82 -2.32
N GLY A 17 12.62 -9.88 -1.82
CA GLY A 17 11.43 -9.94 -2.68
C GLY A 17 11.28 -8.69 -3.55
N THR A 18 11.53 -7.51 -2.99
CA THR A 18 11.52 -6.24 -3.73
C THR A 18 12.64 -6.19 -4.77
N PHE A 19 13.85 -6.60 -4.41
CA PHE A 19 14.99 -6.68 -5.32
C PHE A 19 14.68 -7.61 -6.52
N ALA A 20 14.19 -8.82 -6.25
CA ALA A 20 13.84 -9.79 -7.27
C ALA A 20 12.72 -9.29 -8.21
N ALA A 21 11.66 -8.70 -7.65
CA ALA A 21 10.56 -8.11 -8.43
C ALA A 21 11.05 -6.95 -9.31
N SER A 22 11.94 -6.12 -8.78
CA SER A 22 12.52 -4.98 -9.49
C SER A 22 13.46 -5.41 -10.62
N ALA A 23 14.30 -6.42 -10.38
CA ALA A 23 15.17 -7.00 -11.40
C ALA A 23 14.37 -7.63 -12.54
N MET A 24 13.25 -8.31 -12.22
CA MET A 24 12.34 -8.85 -13.22
C MET A 24 11.68 -7.74 -14.05
N ILE A 25 11.18 -6.68 -13.42
CA ILE A 25 10.54 -5.55 -14.14
C ILE A 25 11.54 -4.75 -14.97
N LEU A 26 12.76 -4.57 -14.46
CA LEU A 26 13.85 -4.00 -15.24
C LEU A 26 14.15 -4.85 -16.48
N THR A 27 14.16 -6.18 -16.33
CA THR A 27 14.35 -7.11 -17.45
C THR A 27 13.23 -6.98 -18.48
N VAL A 28 11.96 -6.84 -18.04
CA VAL A 28 10.81 -6.58 -18.92
C VAL A 28 11.00 -5.29 -19.73
N GLY A 29 11.48 -4.22 -19.10
CA GLY A 29 11.77 -2.95 -19.77
C GLY A 29 12.92 -3.05 -20.78
N ILE A 30 14.05 -3.66 -20.39
CA ILE A 30 15.23 -3.83 -21.24
C ILE A 30 14.94 -4.71 -22.45
N LEU A 31 14.22 -5.82 -22.26
CA LEU A 31 13.81 -6.73 -23.33
C LEU A 31 12.67 -6.18 -24.19
N ARG A 32 12.21 -4.95 -23.92
CA ARG A 32 11.10 -4.28 -24.62
C ARG A 32 9.81 -5.10 -24.65
N LEU A 33 9.53 -5.79 -23.54
CA LEU A 33 8.32 -6.60 -23.36
C LEU A 33 7.10 -5.76 -22.94
N GLY A 34 7.20 -4.43 -22.93
CA GLY A 34 6.09 -3.54 -22.58
C GLY A 34 4.94 -3.53 -23.59
N PHE A 35 5.10 -4.17 -24.76
CA PHE A 35 4.05 -4.27 -25.76
C PHE A 35 2.77 -4.95 -25.23
N PHE A 36 2.88 -5.86 -24.25
CA PHE A 36 1.74 -6.52 -23.64
C PHE A 36 0.73 -5.54 -23.02
N MET A 37 1.19 -4.36 -22.58
CA MET A 37 0.33 -3.33 -21.98
C MET A 37 -0.65 -2.71 -22.97
N ARG A 38 -0.32 -2.75 -24.27
CA ARG A 38 -1.22 -2.28 -25.33
C ARG A 38 -2.45 -3.19 -25.47
N TYR A 39 -2.31 -4.47 -25.15
CA TYR A 39 -3.37 -5.47 -25.24
C TYR A 39 -4.23 -5.58 -23.97
N MET A 40 -3.88 -4.85 -22.92
CA MET A 40 -4.69 -4.81 -21.70
C MET A 40 -5.95 -3.97 -21.92
N SER A 41 -7.10 -4.65 -21.88
CA SER A 41 -8.41 -4.03 -22.04
C SER A 41 -8.82 -3.25 -20.79
N ASP A 42 -9.59 -2.19 -20.97
CA ASP A 42 -10.11 -1.39 -19.85
C ASP A 42 -10.98 -2.22 -18.89
N ALA A 43 -11.68 -3.24 -19.41
CA ALA A 43 -12.47 -4.16 -18.61
C ALA A 43 -11.61 -4.95 -17.62
N MET A 44 -10.44 -5.43 -18.06
CA MET A 44 -9.51 -6.16 -17.21
C MET A 44 -8.93 -5.25 -16.12
N LEU A 45 -8.60 -3.99 -16.45
CA LEU A 45 -8.12 -3.00 -15.48
C LEU A 45 -9.17 -2.64 -14.43
N LYS A 46 -10.42 -2.44 -14.84
CA LYS A 46 -11.55 -2.20 -13.92
C LYS A 46 -11.81 -3.41 -13.02
N GLY A 47 -11.78 -4.63 -13.55
CA GLY A 47 -11.92 -5.86 -12.76
C GLY A 47 -10.80 -6.01 -11.74
N PHE A 48 -9.56 -5.77 -12.15
CA PHE A 48 -8.40 -5.82 -11.26
C PHE A 48 -8.47 -4.80 -10.12
N THR A 49 -8.74 -3.53 -10.44
CA THR A 49 -8.85 -2.45 -9.44
C THR A 49 -10.00 -2.68 -8.46
N ALA A 50 -11.15 -3.18 -8.93
CA ALA A 50 -12.26 -3.57 -8.07
C ALA A 50 -11.88 -4.72 -7.12
N ALA A 51 -11.22 -5.77 -7.63
CA ALA A 51 -10.77 -6.89 -6.81
C ALA A 51 -9.73 -6.45 -5.75
N ALA A 52 -8.78 -5.60 -6.14
CA ALA A 52 -7.79 -5.02 -5.22
C ALA A 52 -8.46 -4.17 -4.14
N ALA A 53 -9.47 -3.36 -4.49
CA ALA A 53 -10.23 -2.58 -3.52
C ALA A 53 -10.95 -3.47 -2.50
N VAL A 54 -11.62 -4.53 -2.94
CA VAL A 54 -12.25 -5.53 -2.06
C VAL A 54 -11.21 -6.17 -1.15
N GLN A 55 -10.07 -6.61 -1.70
CA GLN A 55 -9.00 -7.22 -0.91
C GLN A 55 -8.43 -6.28 0.16
N VAL A 56 -8.25 -4.99 -0.16
CA VAL A 56 -7.81 -3.98 0.80
C VAL A 56 -8.86 -3.83 1.90
N VAL A 57 -10.14 -3.65 1.56
CA VAL A 57 -11.23 -3.53 2.56
C VAL A 57 -11.25 -4.73 3.51
N VAL A 58 -11.19 -5.96 2.97
CA VAL A 58 -11.18 -7.18 3.79
C VAL A 58 -9.94 -7.26 4.70
N SER A 59 -8.79 -6.78 4.23
CA SER A 59 -7.54 -6.77 5.00
C SER A 59 -7.52 -5.71 6.10
N GLN A 60 -8.27 -4.61 5.92
CA GLN A 60 -8.39 -3.54 6.92
C GLN A 60 -9.46 -3.83 7.98
N LEU A 61 -10.44 -4.69 7.69
CA LEU A 61 -11.56 -4.95 8.59
C LEU A 61 -11.16 -5.39 10.02
N PRO A 62 -10.16 -6.29 10.23
CA PRO A 62 -9.69 -6.63 11.58
C PRO A 62 -9.16 -5.42 12.34
N LEU A 63 -8.44 -4.52 11.66
CA LEU A 63 -7.87 -3.32 12.27
C LEU A 63 -8.96 -2.33 12.69
N LEU A 64 -10.01 -2.19 11.90
CA LEU A 64 -11.17 -1.35 12.25
C LEU A 64 -11.94 -1.90 13.47
N LEU A 65 -11.97 -3.24 13.63
CA LEU A 65 -12.54 -3.92 14.78
C LEU A 65 -11.61 -3.94 16.01
N GLY A 66 -10.35 -3.51 15.85
CA GLY A 66 -9.34 -3.59 16.92
C GLY A 66 -8.90 -5.02 17.26
N ILE A 67 -9.04 -5.95 16.32
CA ILE A 67 -8.67 -7.36 16.48
C ILE A 67 -7.35 -7.59 15.75
N GLN A 68 -6.47 -8.42 16.34
CA GLN A 68 -5.23 -8.79 15.65
C GLN A 68 -5.53 -9.63 14.40
N PRO A 69 -5.02 -9.26 13.22
CA PRO A 69 -5.28 -10.01 12.00
C PRO A 69 -4.57 -11.37 12.06
N GLU A 70 -5.35 -12.45 12.04
CA GLU A 70 -4.83 -13.80 11.97
C GLU A 70 -4.23 -14.06 10.58
N ARG A 71 -2.97 -14.54 10.56
CA ARG A 71 -2.26 -14.83 9.31
C ARG A 71 -2.59 -16.26 8.88
N SER A 72 -3.56 -16.40 7.98
CA SER A 72 -3.84 -17.69 7.33
C SER A 72 -3.02 -17.84 6.04
N ASN A 73 -2.36 -18.99 5.90
CA ASN A 73 -1.65 -19.41 4.68
C ASN A 73 -2.54 -20.19 3.69
N SER A 74 -3.87 -20.15 3.86
CA SER A 74 -4.81 -20.88 2.99
C SER A 74 -4.96 -20.22 1.62
N HIS A 75 -5.14 -21.02 0.57
CA HIS A 75 -5.44 -20.57 -0.79
C HIS A 75 -6.69 -19.68 -0.88
N PHE A 76 -7.65 -19.86 0.04
CA PHE A 76 -8.85 -19.02 0.18
C PHE A 76 -8.71 -17.97 1.28
N ARG A 77 -7.56 -17.29 1.33
CA ARG A 77 -7.21 -16.35 2.41
C ARG A 77 -8.28 -15.27 2.65
N ILE A 78 -8.89 -14.71 1.61
CA ILE A 78 -9.93 -13.67 1.74
C ILE A 78 -11.18 -14.24 2.42
N VAL A 79 -11.67 -15.38 1.96
CA VAL A 79 -12.88 -16.04 2.50
C VAL A 79 -12.61 -16.55 3.92
N ALA A 80 -11.48 -17.20 4.15
CA ALA A 80 -11.07 -17.66 5.47
C ALA A 80 -10.91 -16.50 6.45
N SER A 81 -10.32 -15.38 6.01
CA SER A 81 -10.17 -14.18 6.83
C SER A 81 -11.55 -13.61 7.20
N LEU A 82 -12.48 -13.52 6.25
CA LEU A 82 -13.85 -13.08 6.54
C LEU A 82 -14.55 -14.00 7.55
N ILE A 83 -14.50 -15.32 7.36
CA ILE A 83 -15.11 -16.28 8.28
C ILE A 83 -14.52 -16.16 9.68
N ASN A 84 -13.20 -16.04 9.80
CA ASN A 84 -12.54 -15.88 11.10
C ASN A 84 -12.88 -14.53 11.75
N GLN A 85 -13.00 -13.46 10.96
CA GLN A 85 -13.46 -12.16 11.47
C GLN A 85 -14.88 -12.25 12.03
N PHE A 86 -15.81 -12.94 11.36
CA PHE A 86 -17.15 -13.17 11.89
C PHE A 86 -17.17 -14.00 13.17
N LYS A 87 -16.24 -14.96 13.33
CA LYS A 87 -16.12 -15.76 14.57
C LYS A 87 -15.58 -14.94 15.74
N VAL A 88 -14.64 -14.04 15.48
CA VAL A 88 -13.93 -13.25 16.51
C VAL A 88 -14.60 -11.89 16.76
N ILE A 89 -15.74 -11.60 16.12
CA ILE A 89 -16.46 -10.33 16.24
C ILE A 89 -16.84 -9.99 17.70
N LYS A 90 -16.99 -10.98 18.57
CA LYS A 90 -17.27 -10.77 20.00
C LYS A 90 -16.08 -10.19 20.77
N SER A 91 -14.86 -10.36 20.27
CA SER A 91 -13.62 -9.83 20.86
C SER A 91 -13.25 -8.44 20.31
N THR A 92 -14.19 -7.75 19.67
CA THR A 92 -14.01 -6.41 19.11
C THR A 92 -13.76 -5.38 20.22
N ASN A 93 -12.79 -4.49 20.01
CA ASN A 93 -12.62 -3.33 20.86
C ASN A 93 -13.59 -2.22 20.40
N PHE A 94 -14.64 -1.98 21.19
CA PHE A 94 -15.66 -0.98 20.87
C PHE A 94 -15.10 0.45 20.77
N VAL A 95 -14.02 0.76 21.47
CA VAL A 95 -13.36 2.07 21.39
C VAL A 95 -12.68 2.23 20.03
N THR A 96 -11.92 1.23 19.60
CA THR A 96 -11.28 1.23 18.28
C THR A 96 -12.32 1.30 17.15
N LEU A 97 -13.43 0.59 17.30
CA LEU A 97 -14.53 0.63 16.35
C LEU A 97 -15.16 2.04 16.28
N GLY A 98 -15.41 2.68 17.42
CA GLY A 98 -15.94 4.04 17.49
C GLY A 98 -15.00 5.07 16.84
N ILE A 99 -13.70 4.99 17.12
CA ILE A 99 -12.67 5.84 16.50
C ILE A 99 -12.64 5.62 14.98
N SER A 100 -12.71 4.36 14.54
CA SER A 100 -12.68 3.99 13.12
C SER A 100 -13.90 4.54 12.37
N ILE A 101 -15.10 4.31 12.89
CA ILE A 101 -16.35 4.82 12.30
C ILE A 101 -16.35 6.35 12.29
N GLY A 102 -15.99 6.99 13.41
CA GLY A 102 -15.90 8.45 13.50
C GLY A 102 -14.91 9.02 12.49
N SER A 103 -13.75 8.39 12.32
CA SER A 103 -12.75 8.81 11.35
C SER A 103 -13.25 8.69 9.90
N ILE A 104 -13.94 7.59 9.56
CA ILE A 104 -14.54 7.40 8.24
C ILE A 104 -15.61 8.47 7.96
N ILE A 105 -16.49 8.75 8.93
CA ILE A 105 -17.55 9.76 8.79
C ILE A 105 -16.94 11.15 8.59
N ILE A 106 -15.95 11.54 9.41
CA ILE A 106 -15.29 12.85 9.29
C ILE A 106 -14.60 12.97 7.94
N LEU A 107 -13.84 11.94 7.51
CA LEU A 107 -13.16 11.95 6.21
C LEU A 107 -14.16 12.09 5.06
N TYR A 108 -15.27 11.34 5.11
CA TYR A 108 -16.33 11.43 4.11
C TYR A 108 -16.96 12.82 4.07
N LEU A 109 -17.37 13.36 5.23
CA LEU A 109 -18.00 14.67 5.31
C LEU A 109 -17.10 15.80 4.81
N VAL A 110 -15.81 15.77 5.18
CA VAL A 110 -14.86 16.80 4.74
C VAL A 110 -14.59 16.69 3.25
N LYS A 111 -14.37 15.48 2.72
CA LYS A 111 -14.09 15.30 1.30
C LYS A 111 -15.28 15.64 0.39
N GLU A 112 -16.50 15.29 0.82
CA GLU A 112 -17.68 15.47 -0.02
C GLU A 112 -18.30 16.88 0.12
N PHE A 113 -18.33 17.45 1.33
CA PHE A 113 -19.06 18.71 1.58
C PHE A 113 -18.16 19.92 1.79
N VAL A 114 -16.96 19.74 2.34
CA VAL A 114 -16.07 20.86 2.69
C VAL A 114 -15.07 21.11 1.56
N ASN A 115 -14.39 20.08 1.08
CA ASN A 115 -13.37 20.20 0.04
C ASN A 115 -13.87 20.87 -1.25
N PRO A 116 -15.07 20.57 -1.79
CA PRO A 116 -15.55 21.25 -2.98
C PRO A 116 -15.82 22.74 -2.76
N ARG A 117 -16.17 23.15 -1.53
CA ARG A 117 -16.35 24.57 -1.17
C ARG A 117 -15.01 25.27 -0.97
N VAL A 118 -14.06 24.61 -0.32
CA VAL A 118 -12.71 25.14 -0.09
C VAL A 118 -11.93 25.24 -1.39
N LYS A 119 -12.07 24.28 -2.32
CA LYS A 119 -11.43 24.30 -3.65
C LYS A 119 -11.85 25.51 -4.49
N LYS A 120 -13.04 26.08 -4.26
CA LYS A 120 -13.48 27.33 -4.90
C LYS A 120 -12.69 28.56 -4.42
N LYS A 121 -12.09 28.50 -3.22
CA LYS A 121 -11.37 29.62 -2.60
C LYS A 121 -9.85 29.42 -2.58
N ILE A 122 -9.39 28.17 -2.51
CA ILE A 122 -7.97 27.78 -2.45
C ILE A 122 -7.73 26.71 -3.51
N ARG A 123 -6.66 26.87 -4.30
CA ARG A 123 -6.33 25.98 -5.43
C ARG A 123 -5.99 24.53 -5.02
N VAL A 124 -5.62 24.32 -3.75
CA VAL A 124 -5.16 23.04 -3.21
C VAL A 124 -6.24 22.44 -2.30
N PRO A 125 -6.57 21.14 -2.42
CA PRO A 125 -7.50 20.47 -1.51
C PRO A 125 -6.95 20.43 -0.09
N LEU A 126 -7.84 20.44 0.90
CA LEU A 126 -7.44 20.42 2.31
C LEU A 126 -6.89 19.02 2.67
N PRO A 127 -5.68 18.93 3.26
CA PRO A 127 -5.03 17.65 3.59
C PRO A 127 -5.63 17.06 4.89
N ILE A 128 -6.90 16.67 4.83
CA ILE A 128 -7.67 16.22 6.00
C ILE A 128 -7.09 14.95 6.62
N GLU A 129 -6.49 14.07 5.83
CA GLU A 129 -5.85 12.85 6.31
C GLU A 129 -4.70 13.17 7.27
N LEU A 130 -3.86 14.15 6.93
CA LEU A 130 -2.75 14.56 7.79
C LEU A 130 -3.27 15.22 9.08
N ILE A 131 -4.27 16.08 8.98
CA ILE A 131 -4.89 16.74 10.14
C ILE A 131 -5.50 15.70 11.08
N MET A 132 -6.23 14.72 10.54
CA MET A 132 -6.79 13.62 11.31
C MET A 132 -5.70 12.82 12.03
N ILE A 133 -4.60 12.47 11.36
CA ILE A 133 -3.47 11.77 11.99
C ILE A 133 -2.90 12.57 13.17
N VAL A 134 -2.69 13.89 13.00
CA VAL A 134 -2.15 14.75 14.05
C VAL A 134 -3.11 14.84 15.24
N ILE A 135 -4.41 15.05 14.99
CA ILE A 135 -5.43 15.12 16.05
C ILE A 135 -5.51 13.77 16.78
N SER A 136 -5.61 12.65 16.06
CA SER A 136 -5.65 11.31 16.66
C SER A 136 -4.41 10.99 17.48
N LEU A 137 -3.22 11.45 17.06
CA LEU A 137 -1.98 11.28 17.81
C LEU A 137 -1.98 12.08 19.11
N LEU A 138 -2.42 13.35 19.07
CA LEU A 138 -2.54 14.18 20.27
C LEU A 138 -3.56 13.59 21.25
N VAL A 139 -4.75 13.24 20.77
CA VAL A 139 -5.80 12.62 21.59
C VAL A 139 -5.31 11.30 22.19
N SER A 140 -4.66 10.45 21.40
CA SER A 140 -4.09 9.18 21.87
C SER A 140 -3.08 9.37 23.01
N LYS A 141 -2.25 10.43 22.93
CA LYS A 141 -1.27 10.77 23.97
C LYS A 141 -1.94 11.28 25.25
N PHE A 142 -2.92 12.17 25.15
CA PHE A 142 -3.57 12.76 26.33
C PHE A 142 -4.56 11.80 27.01
N ALA A 143 -5.29 11.01 26.23
CA ALA A 143 -6.29 10.06 26.73
C ALA A 143 -5.71 8.65 26.97
N LYS A 144 -4.37 8.48 26.87
CA LYS A 144 -3.65 7.22 27.18
C LYS A 144 -4.32 5.97 26.58
N PHE A 145 -4.59 6.01 25.28
CA PHE A 145 -5.38 5.00 24.56
C PHE A 145 -4.87 3.56 24.73
N ASN A 146 -3.55 3.38 24.82
CA ASN A 146 -2.97 2.04 25.01
C ASN A 146 -3.17 1.52 26.44
N GLU A 147 -2.85 2.34 27.45
CA GLU A 147 -2.88 1.94 28.87
C GLU A 147 -4.31 1.77 29.39
N GLN A 148 -5.23 2.65 28.99
CA GLN A 148 -6.57 2.73 29.57
C GLN A 148 -7.66 2.10 28.70
N LEU A 149 -7.51 2.13 27.37
CA LEU A 149 -8.56 1.75 26.42
C LEU A 149 -8.19 0.53 25.56
N GLN A 150 -7.02 -0.08 25.82
CA GLN A 150 -6.49 -1.25 25.12
C GLN A 150 -6.50 -1.09 23.58
N VAL A 151 -6.33 0.14 23.11
CA VAL A 151 -6.27 0.42 21.67
C VAL A 151 -4.84 0.16 21.18
N ALA A 152 -4.72 -0.60 20.10
CA ALA A 152 -3.44 -0.85 19.46
C ALA A 152 -2.86 0.46 18.90
N ILE A 153 -1.63 0.79 19.32
CA ILE A 153 -0.89 1.97 18.84
C ILE A 153 0.25 1.52 17.94
N VAL A 154 0.70 2.42 17.06
CA VAL A 154 1.81 2.19 16.12
C VAL A 154 3.12 1.88 16.84
N GLY A 155 3.29 2.39 18.07
CA GLY A 155 4.51 2.21 18.86
C GLY A 155 5.62 3.18 18.46
N GLU A 156 6.87 2.78 18.71
CA GLU A 156 8.03 3.60 18.38
C GLU A 156 8.42 3.47 16.91
N VAL A 157 8.59 4.61 16.24
CA VAL A 157 9.09 4.67 14.87
C VAL A 157 10.56 5.09 14.91
N PRO A 158 11.49 4.30 14.33
CA PRO A 158 12.90 4.63 14.34
C PRO A 158 13.13 5.96 13.62
N ARG A 159 13.98 6.81 14.20
CA ARG A 159 14.32 8.13 13.63
C ARG A 159 15.55 8.00 12.73
N GLY A 160 15.58 8.80 11.67
CA GLY A 160 16.69 8.88 10.72
C GLY A 160 16.53 7.97 9.51
N LEU A 161 17.51 8.05 8.60
CA LEU A 161 17.55 7.21 7.41
C LEU A 161 18.01 5.80 7.80
N PRO A 162 17.33 4.73 7.37
CA PRO A 162 17.84 3.37 7.56
C PRO A 162 19.19 3.22 6.87
N SER A 163 20.13 2.53 7.52
CA SER A 163 21.39 2.18 6.88
C SER A 163 21.14 1.30 5.66
N PRO A 164 21.88 1.49 4.55
CA PRO A 164 21.79 0.61 3.40
C PRO A 164 21.96 -0.86 3.82
N LEU A 165 21.07 -1.71 3.35
CA LEU A 165 21.04 -3.14 3.62
C LEU A 165 21.22 -3.88 2.31
N VAL A 166 22.26 -4.70 2.22
CA VAL A 166 22.47 -5.57 1.06
C VAL A 166 21.46 -6.72 1.13
N PRO A 167 20.69 -7.00 0.05
CA PRO A 167 19.80 -8.16 0.00
C PRO A 167 20.59 -9.46 0.20
N ASP A 168 20.20 -10.27 1.19
CA ASP A 168 20.80 -11.58 1.38
C ASP A 168 20.26 -12.57 0.34
N PHE A 169 21.11 -12.90 -0.64
CA PHE A 169 20.78 -13.81 -1.73
C PHE A 169 20.44 -15.23 -1.27
N GLY A 170 20.74 -15.62 -0.02
CA GLY A 170 20.29 -16.88 0.56
C GLY A 170 18.76 -17.02 0.59
N PHE A 171 18.02 -15.91 0.72
CA PHE A 171 16.55 -15.91 0.69
C PHE A 171 15.96 -15.86 -0.72
N LEU A 172 16.79 -15.63 -1.75
CA LEU A 172 16.32 -15.40 -3.12
C LEU A 172 15.49 -16.58 -3.67
N PRO A 173 15.91 -17.87 -3.55
CA PRO A 173 15.15 -18.98 -4.09
C PRO A 173 13.74 -19.09 -3.49
N ALA A 174 13.60 -18.78 -2.20
CA ALA A 174 12.31 -18.81 -1.51
C ALA A 174 11.42 -17.62 -1.91
N MET A 175 12.01 -16.47 -2.25
CA MET A 175 11.27 -15.25 -2.57
C MET A 175 10.91 -15.11 -4.05
N LEU A 176 11.61 -15.81 -4.96
CA LEU A 176 11.33 -15.76 -6.40
C LEU A 176 9.85 -16.00 -6.76
N PRO A 177 9.17 -17.04 -6.24
CA PRO A 177 7.75 -17.26 -6.55
C PRO A 177 6.83 -16.13 -6.10
N ALA A 178 7.17 -15.46 -4.98
CA ALA A 178 6.41 -14.33 -4.47
C ALA A 178 6.74 -13.01 -5.20
N ALA A 179 7.96 -12.87 -5.73
CA ALA A 179 8.41 -11.68 -6.45
C ALA A 179 7.74 -11.52 -7.82
N ILE A 180 7.43 -12.64 -8.51
CA ILE A 180 6.77 -12.63 -9.82
C ILE A 180 5.42 -11.89 -9.79
N PRO A 181 4.44 -12.27 -8.94
CA PRO A 181 3.17 -11.55 -8.88
C PRO A 181 3.36 -10.11 -8.39
N VAL A 182 4.30 -9.85 -7.46
CA VAL A 182 4.57 -8.49 -6.98
C VAL A 182 5.03 -7.57 -8.10
N GLY A 183 6.04 -7.99 -8.87
CA GLY A 183 6.56 -7.19 -9.97
C GLY A 183 5.54 -7.04 -11.08
N LEU A 184 4.89 -8.13 -11.51
CA LEU A 184 3.89 -8.11 -12.58
C LEU A 184 2.71 -7.19 -12.21
N VAL A 185 2.13 -7.37 -11.02
CA VAL A 185 0.99 -6.57 -10.58
C VAL A 185 1.40 -5.11 -10.36
N GLY A 186 2.54 -4.86 -9.70
CA GLY A 186 3.00 -3.50 -9.43
C GLY A 186 3.35 -2.73 -10.70
N GLY A 187 3.99 -3.40 -11.65
CA GLY A 187 4.24 -2.89 -13.00
C GLY A 187 2.93 -2.59 -13.74
N VAL A 188 1.98 -3.54 -13.73
CA VAL A 188 0.66 -3.36 -14.36
C VAL A 188 -0.10 -2.18 -13.79
N VAL A 189 -0.17 -2.04 -12.46
CA VAL A 189 -0.85 -0.90 -11.82
C VAL A 189 -0.20 0.42 -12.25
N THR A 190 1.13 0.50 -12.23
CA THR A 190 1.86 1.73 -12.55
C THR A 190 1.64 2.15 -14.00
N MET A 191 1.81 1.22 -14.95
CA MET A 191 1.59 1.49 -16.37
C MET A 191 0.13 1.77 -16.70
N SER A 192 -0.82 1.17 -15.97
CA SER A 192 -2.25 1.43 -16.18
C SER A 192 -2.64 2.84 -15.75
N LEU A 193 -2.06 3.32 -14.64
CA LEU A 193 -2.22 4.71 -14.20
C LEU A 193 -1.62 5.68 -15.22
N ALA A 194 -0.44 5.35 -15.74
CA ALA A 194 0.17 6.18 -16.76
C ALA A 194 -0.66 6.20 -18.06
N LYS A 195 -1.10 5.03 -18.56
CA LYS A 195 -2.00 4.91 -19.73
C LYS A 195 -3.28 5.73 -19.55
N MET A 196 -3.88 5.72 -18.36
CA MET A 196 -5.07 6.52 -18.05
C MET A 196 -4.82 8.02 -18.29
N TYR A 197 -3.72 8.56 -17.77
CA TYR A 197 -3.37 9.97 -17.98
C TYR A 197 -2.92 10.29 -19.41
N CYS A 198 -2.30 9.34 -20.12
CA CYS A 198 -1.98 9.52 -21.53
C CYS A 198 -3.24 9.70 -22.38
N LEU A 199 -4.29 8.92 -22.09
CA LEU A 199 -5.59 9.04 -22.75
C LEU A 199 -6.31 10.34 -22.36
N GLU A 200 -6.19 10.78 -21.11
CA GLU A 200 -6.80 12.02 -20.62
C GLU A 200 -6.14 13.27 -21.22
N PHE A 201 -4.81 13.34 -21.23
CA PHE A 201 -4.04 14.51 -21.67
C PHE A 201 -3.51 14.42 -23.12
N GLN A 202 -3.81 13.34 -23.84
CA GLN A 202 -3.48 13.17 -25.26
C GLN A 202 -1.97 13.28 -25.57
N TYR A 203 -1.12 12.61 -24.77
CA TYR A 203 0.33 12.51 -25.03
C TYR A 203 0.77 11.08 -25.34
N SER A 204 1.92 10.94 -26.02
CA SER A 204 2.52 9.65 -26.38
C SER A 204 3.27 9.03 -25.20
N TYR A 205 3.24 7.70 -25.08
CA TYR A 205 3.80 6.99 -23.92
C TYR A 205 4.52 5.70 -24.33
N ASP A 206 5.75 5.53 -23.83
CA ASP A 206 6.54 4.32 -24.03
C ASP A 206 6.56 3.47 -22.74
N PHE A 207 5.82 2.37 -22.78
CA PHE A 207 5.77 1.41 -21.67
C PHE A 207 7.14 0.80 -21.35
N ASN A 208 8.03 0.62 -22.32
CA ASN A 208 9.30 -0.07 -22.10
C ASN A 208 10.26 0.78 -21.26
N GLU A 209 10.32 2.08 -21.56
CA GLU A 209 11.12 3.04 -20.81
C GLU A 209 10.61 3.16 -19.38
N ASP A 210 9.30 3.29 -19.19
CA ASP A 210 8.71 3.37 -17.86
C ASP A 210 8.88 2.08 -17.04
N PHE A 211 8.85 0.90 -17.67
CA PHE A 211 9.21 -0.35 -16.99
C PHE A 211 10.68 -0.36 -16.55
N ALA A 212 11.59 0.13 -17.39
CA ALA A 212 13.00 0.23 -17.04
C ALA A 212 13.21 1.23 -15.88
N ILE A 213 12.58 2.40 -15.94
CA ILE A 213 12.63 3.42 -14.88
C ILE A 213 12.10 2.85 -13.56
N LEU A 214 10.93 2.21 -13.57
CA LEU A 214 10.32 1.60 -12.38
C LEU A 214 11.21 0.49 -11.80
N GLY A 215 11.81 -0.32 -12.67
CA GLY A 215 12.75 -1.37 -12.31
C GLY A 215 14.00 -0.82 -11.64
N VAL A 216 14.67 0.16 -12.25
CA VAL A 216 15.87 0.80 -11.67
C VAL A 216 15.54 1.50 -10.36
N SER A 217 14.48 2.30 -10.31
CA SER A 217 14.11 3.06 -9.10
C SER A 217 13.81 2.15 -7.93
N SER A 218 13.06 1.07 -8.16
CA SER A 218 12.71 0.09 -7.12
C SER A 218 13.89 -0.79 -6.73
N LEU A 219 14.77 -1.11 -7.67
CA LEU A 219 15.99 -1.88 -7.41
C LEU A 219 16.94 -1.10 -6.51
N VAL A 220 17.19 0.19 -6.81
CA VAL A 220 17.99 1.06 -5.93
C VAL A 220 17.34 1.21 -4.56
N SER A 221 16.01 1.41 -4.53
CA SER A 221 15.26 1.57 -3.27
C SER A 221 15.31 0.32 -2.37
N SER A 222 15.45 -0.88 -2.95
CA SER A 222 15.55 -2.13 -2.18
C SER A 222 16.74 -2.12 -1.21
N PHE A 223 17.86 -1.50 -1.59
CA PHE A 223 19.03 -1.33 -0.71
C PHE A 223 18.77 -0.39 0.47
N PHE A 224 17.72 0.42 0.43
CA PHE A 224 17.30 1.33 1.50
C PHE A 224 16.09 0.81 2.26
N GLN A 225 15.90 -0.51 2.29
CA GLN A 225 14.83 -1.18 3.05
C GLN A 225 13.41 -0.80 2.59
N CYS A 226 13.26 -0.38 1.33
CA CYS A 226 11.96 -0.04 0.75
C CYS A 226 11.26 -1.25 0.12
N PHE A 227 9.93 -1.17 0.06
CA PHE A 227 9.11 -2.08 -0.73
C PHE A 227 9.11 -1.70 -2.22
N PHE A 228 8.70 -2.63 -3.08
CA PHE A 228 8.51 -2.40 -4.51
C PHE A 228 7.60 -1.19 -4.76
N ALA A 229 8.07 -0.25 -5.58
CA ALA A 229 7.33 0.97 -5.85
C ALA A 229 6.16 0.70 -6.82
N CYS A 230 5.03 1.37 -6.60
CA CYS A 230 3.88 1.33 -7.49
C CYS A 230 3.32 2.74 -7.67
N GLY A 231 2.66 3.00 -8.80
CA GLY A 231 1.94 4.24 -9.02
C GLY A 231 0.84 4.47 -7.97
N ALA A 232 0.73 5.70 -7.49
CA ALA A 232 -0.19 6.09 -6.42
C ALA A 232 -1.34 6.97 -6.94
N LEU A 233 -2.46 6.35 -7.30
CA LEU A 233 -3.64 7.04 -7.87
C LEU A 233 -4.07 8.27 -7.05
N ALA A 234 -4.22 8.11 -5.73
CA ALA A 234 -4.68 9.19 -4.84
C ALA A 234 -3.70 10.37 -4.72
N ARG A 235 -2.40 10.16 -4.96
CA ARG A 235 -1.40 11.24 -4.95
C ARG A 235 -1.38 11.97 -6.29
N ASN A 236 -1.44 11.20 -7.38
CA ASN A 236 -1.44 11.76 -8.72
C ASN A 236 -2.70 12.61 -8.97
N SER A 237 -3.87 12.18 -8.49
CA SER A 237 -5.13 12.94 -8.64
C SER A 237 -5.17 14.29 -7.90
N VAL A 238 -4.18 14.60 -7.06
CA VAL A 238 -4.06 15.92 -6.40
C VAL A 238 -3.21 16.87 -7.24
N VAL A 239 -2.25 16.33 -7.98
CA VAL A 239 -1.31 17.09 -8.83
C VAL A 239 -1.91 17.36 -10.20
N VAL A 240 -2.68 16.39 -10.70
CA VAL A 240 -3.47 16.45 -11.93
C VAL A 240 -4.77 17.19 -11.69
#